data_AF-A0A950T2I2-F1
#
_entry.id   AF-A0A950T2I2-F1
#
_cell.length_a   1.000
_cell.length_b   1.000
_cell.length_c   1.000
_cell.angle_alpha   90.00
_cell.angle_beta   90.00
_cell.angle_gamma   90.00
#
_symmetry.space_group_name_H-M   'P 1'
#
loop_
_entity.id
_entity.type
_entity.pdbx_description
1 polymer ?
#
loop_
_entity_poly.entity_id
_entity_poly.type
_entity_poly.pdbx_seq_one_letter_code
_entity_poly.pdbx_strand_id
1 'polypeptide(L)'
;MQVVYERCAGLTIHKKMVEVCVFITQADGIVEKALWTFSTMITDLLALEECLGSLSIERIAIESAGEHWYLVYNLLREGRHILLIQPQQLKALSEPKTGVKDCEWLADLLRHDQLKNGFVPPWSIHELCDLLRYRKSLIAERAQEVNHLQKILERTTINLETVATNVLGKNGYSMIKTIIGEQQDTEALAELARGHLQPILPALRLALDGQAQLHQQTLLQRILAHMEFCEESLSEVQKEIEQRLACFEKLVNLLLQSIPCMHLMAAITILSEIGTDMSRFPTHKHLTAWAGVYPGNKQSGGKRISSATASGNLYLQATLSEIANAIANSEDENYLTMLYQRTTHWRGKRRAIMEVAYTILVIIYYVVRDKKMYKDGASYFDKRNAARIKLQHIYRLEEPGYIVPLAYTESTRETRTLLSPEETRSNVWRLFCIWAWIGLTSFGGGASSLLQIQREFTEKRCWVTSKEFLHFWNLCQMTPGTSQIALSILIGRKLGGTPGIIASLIGLLLPSTVITYLLASGFQHIDSIPAMQAVWRGVIPATSGLMFLVSLRLARPLITRGRREGWSALSISLTMILACVVALLFFKVAVIVVLLAASLAGIILFTTIHSHLKEDVA
;
A
#
# COMPACT_ATOMS: atom_id res chain seq x y z
N MET A 1 -1.66 19.84 40.41
CA MET A 1 -0.86 18.65 40.06
C MET A 1 0.03 18.32 41.24
N GLN A 2 0.21 17.05 41.59
CA GLN A 2 1.09 16.64 42.68
C GLN A 2 2.56 16.83 42.27
N VAL A 3 3.37 17.47 43.11
CA VAL A 3 4.82 17.58 42.87
C VAL A 3 5.45 16.22 43.17
N VAL A 4 6.18 15.67 42.19
CA VAL A 4 6.83 14.36 42.30
C VAL A 4 8.34 14.53 42.50
N TYR A 5 8.94 15.53 41.84
CA TYR A 5 10.36 15.85 42.00
C TYR A 5 10.52 17.25 42.59
N GLU A 6 11.12 17.34 43.76
CA GLU A 6 11.35 18.61 44.45
C GLU A 6 12.40 19.48 43.73
N ARG A 7 13.38 18.84 43.09
CA ARG A 7 14.47 19.49 42.36
C ARG A 7 14.58 18.94 40.95
N CYS A 8 14.37 19.77 39.94
CA CYS A 8 14.47 19.35 38.55
C CYS A 8 14.85 20.49 37.61
N ALA A 9 15.42 20.16 36.46
CA ALA A 9 15.75 21.11 35.41
C ALA A 9 15.13 20.72 34.05
N GLY A 10 14.74 21.74 33.29
CA GLY A 10 14.35 21.63 31.88
C GLY A 10 15.31 22.42 31.01
N LEU A 11 15.78 21.79 29.93
CA LEU A 11 16.79 22.35 29.04
C LEU A 11 16.29 22.35 27.59
N THR A 12 16.43 23.50 26.95
CA THR A 12 16.19 23.67 25.52
C THR A 12 17.52 24.04 24.86
N ILE A 13 17.94 23.22 23.89
CA ILE A 13 19.26 23.32 23.27
C ILE A 13 19.13 23.87 21.86
N HIS A 14 19.81 24.98 21.60
CA HIS A 14 19.95 25.57 20.28
C HIS A 14 21.41 25.49 19.82
N LYS A 15 21.64 25.82 18.54
CA LYS A 15 22.98 25.73 17.93
C LYS A 15 24.08 26.50 18.69
N LYS A 16 23.75 27.65 19.29
CA LYS A 16 24.70 28.56 19.95
C LYS A 16 24.50 28.71 21.46
N MET A 17 23.40 28.21 21.99
CA MET A 17 23.00 28.46 23.38
C MET A 17 22.17 27.33 23.96
N VAL A 18 22.25 27.17 25.27
CA VAL A 18 21.46 26.26 26.10
C VAL A 18 20.66 27.09 27.07
N GLU A 19 19.33 27.04 26.95
CA GLU A 19 18.42 27.64 27.93
C GLU A 19 18.09 26.63 29.01
N VAL A 20 18.19 27.05 30.27
CA VAL A 20 18.05 26.18 31.43
C VAL A 20 17.07 26.81 32.39
N CYS A 21 16.03 26.06 32.75
CA CYS A 21 15.11 26.41 33.82
C CYS A 21 15.22 25.38 34.94
N VAL A 22 15.43 25.84 36.17
CA VAL A 22 15.49 25.00 37.37
C VAL A 22 14.31 25.34 38.27
N PHE A 23 13.67 24.29 38.79
CA PHE A 23 12.69 24.39 39.86
C PHE A 23 13.23 23.71 41.13
N ILE A 24 13.12 24.42 42.25
CA ILE A 24 13.41 23.91 43.59
C ILE A 24 12.17 24.15 44.44
N THR A 25 11.55 23.08 44.91
CA THR A 25 10.40 23.11 45.81
C THR A 25 10.91 22.97 47.24
N GLN A 26 10.71 24.01 48.06
CA GLN A 26 11.08 23.99 49.47
C GLN A 26 10.04 23.22 50.29
N ALA A 27 10.40 22.84 51.52
CA ALA A 27 9.53 22.10 52.44
C ALA A 27 8.20 22.83 52.74
N ASP A 28 8.19 24.16 52.64
CA ASP A 28 7.02 25.01 52.84
C ASP A 28 6.10 25.10 51.61
N GLY A 29 6.44 24.38 50.52
CA GLY A 29 5.70 24.38 49.25
C GLY A 29 5.99 25.58 48.33
N ILE A 30 6.86 26.49 48.75
CA ILE A 30 7.34 27.60 47.92
C ILE A 30 8.24 27.05 46.81
N VAL A 31 8.00 27.51 45.58
CA VAL A 31 8.73 27.07 44.39
C VAL A 31 9.67 28.19 43.98
N GLU A 32 10.97 27.96 44.13
CA GLU A 32 12.00 28.81 43.55
C GLU A 32 12.26 28.41 42.11
N LYS A 33 12.35 29.43 41.25
CA LYS A 33 12.59 29.27 39.82
C LYS A 33 13.82 30.07 39.44
N ALA A 34 14.76 29.43 38.76
CA ALA A 34 15.93 30.09 38.20
C ALA A 34 16.02 29.81 36.69
N LEU A 35 16.36 30.86 35.94
CA LEU A 35 16.50 30.82 34.48
C LEU A 35 17.90 31.30 34.11
N TRP A 36 18.62 30.46 33.37
CA TRP A 36 19.95 30.78 32.86
C TRP A 36 20.06 30.49 31.36
N THR A 37 21.04 31.13 30.75
CA THR A 37 21.42 30.88 29.37
C THR A 37 22.93 30.73 29.31
N PHE A 38 23.37 29.59 28.81
CA PHE A 38 24.79 29.27 28.59
C PHE A 38 25.06 29.21 27.09
N SER A 39 26.31 29.43 26.66
CA SER A 39 26.69 29.11 25.28
C SER A 39 26.91 27.60 25.11
N THR A 40 27.06 27.15 23.87
CA THR A 40 27.44 25.77 23.55
C THR A 40 28.96 25.53 23.61
N MET A 41 29.76 26.49 24.11
CA MET A 41 31.19 26.31 24.30
C MET A 41 31.47 25.51 25.58
N ILE A 42 32.53 24.69 25.56
CA ILE A 42 32.83 23.76 26.66
C ILE A 42 33.01 24.46 28.01
N THR A 43 33.57 25.67 28.04
CA THR A 43 33.74 26.45 29.28
C THR A 43 32.41 26.78 29.94
N ASP A 44 31.42 27.18 29.15
CA ASP A 44 30.10 27.56 29.67
C ASP A 44 29.27 26.32 30.04
N LEU A 45 29.50 25.20 29.34
CA LEU A 45 28.85 23.93 29.67
C LEU A 45 29.38 23.33 30.98
N LEU A 46 30.68 23.47 31.27
CA LEU A 46 31.24 23.11 32.56
C LEU A 46 30.68 23.99 33.68
N ALA A 47 30.50 25.30 33.43
CA ALA A 47 29.82 26.18 34.37
C ALA A 47 28.35 25.79 34.59
N LEU A 48 27.66 25.33 33.55
CA LEU A 48 26.32 24.74 33.66
C LEU A 48 26.33 23.49 34.54
N GLU A 49 27.26 22.57 34.32
CA GLU A 49 27.38 21.36 35.13
C GLU A 49 27.61 21.67 36.61
N GLU A 50 28.54 22.59 36.90
CA GLU A 50 28.85 23.04 38.26
C GLU A 50 27.63 23.70 38.91
N CYS A 51 26.92 24.56 38.17
CA CYS A 51 25.68 25.19 38.63
C CYS A 51 24.61 24.14 39.01
N LEU A 52 24.34 23.16 38.13
CA LEU A 52 23.39 22.08 38.41
C LEU A 52 23.85 21.20 39.57
N GLY A 53 25.16 20.95 39.71
CA GLY A 53 25.75 20.23 40.83
C GLY A 53 25.56 20.95 42.17
N SER A 54 25.82 22.26 42.20
CA SER A 54 25.69 23.10 43.40
C SER A 54 24.26 23.14 43.95
N LEU A 55 23.26 23.01 43.07
CA LEU A 55 21.84 22.98 43.41
C LEU A 55 21.31 21.56 43.67
N SER A 56 22.19 20.55 43.57
CA SER A 56 21.86 19.12 43.70
C SER A 56 20.71 18.69 42.77
N ILE A 57 20.77 19.11 41.51
CA ILE A 57 19.78 18.71 40.50
C ILE A 57 20.13 17.31 39.96
N GLU A 58 19.28 16.34 40.29
CA GLU A 58 19.43 14.95 39.83
C GLU A 58 18.60 14.64 38.57
N ARG A 59 17.48 15.35 38.36
CA ARG A 59 16.50 15.08 37.31
C ARG A 59 16.52 16.17 36.25
N ILE A 60 16.79 15.79 35.01
CA ILE A 60 16.94 16.75 33.89
C ILE A 60 16.07 16.30 32.72
N ALA A 61 15.26 17.19 32.17
CA ALA A 61 14.57 16.99 30.89
C ALA A 61 15.25 17.82 29.81
N ILE A 62 15.60 17.20 28.69
CA ILE A 62 16.22 17.85 27.54
C ILE A 62 15.34 17.60 26.32
N GLU A 63 15.00 18.64 25.57
CA GLU A 63 14.34 18.46 24.27
C GLU A 63 15.31 17.90 23.22
N SER A 64 14.96 16.79 22.58
CA SER A 64 15.82 16.10 21.60
C SER A 64 15.66 16.66 20.18
N ALA A 65 15.51 17.97 20.02
CA ALA A 65 15.36 18.61 18.71
C ALA A 65 16.72 18.72 17.99
N GLY A 66 16.93 17.92 16.95
CA GLY A 66 18.20 17.87 16.20
C GLY A 66 19.28 17.04 16.90
N GLU A 67 20.55 17.29 16.59
CA GLU A 67 21.71 16.55 17.14
C GLU A 67 22.43 17.30 18.28
N HIS A 68 22.09 18.56 18.52
CA HIS A 68 22.82 19.39 19.51
C HIS A 68 22.69 18.89 20.95
N TRP A 69 21.69 18.04 21.25
CA TRP A 69 21.52 17.46 22.58
C TRP A 69 22.70 16.56 23.01
N TYR A 70 23.46 15.98 22.07
CA TYR A 70 24.64 15.17 22.39
C TYR A 70 25.67 15.92 23.22
N LEU A 71 25.85 17.21 22.94
CA LEU A 71 26.83 18.06 23.60
C LEU A 71 26.59 18.13 25.11
N VAL A 72 25.34 18.41 25.49
CA VAL A 72 24.93 18.52 26.90
C VAL A 72 24.76 17.15 27.53
N TYR A 73 24.21 16.18 26.78
CA TYR A 73 24.03 14.82 27.27
C TYR A 73 25.36 14.15 27.63
N ASN A 74 26.39 14.28 26.80
CA ASN A 74 27.70 13.69 27.05
C ASN A 74 28.36 14.23 28.32
N LEU A 75 28.14 15.51 28.62
CA LEU A 75 28.65 16.14 29.83
C LEU A 75 27.85 15.71 31.07
N LEU A 76 26.52 15.75 31.00
CA LEU A 76 25.67 15.61 32.19
C LEU A 76 25.24 14.17 32.51
N ARG A 77 25.52 13.19 31.64
CA ARG A 77 25.02 11.80 31.76
C ARG A 77 25.54 11.06 33.00
N GLU A 78 26.70 11.44 33.53
CA GLU A 78 27.27 10.79 34.71
C GLU A 78 26.62 11.35 35.98
N GLY A 79 26.13 10.46 36.84
CA GLY A 79 25.54 10.83 38.14
C GLY A 79 24.17 11.50 38.10
N ARG A 80 23.52 11.63 36.93
CA ARG A 80 22.19 12.27 36.82
C ARG A 80 21.20 11.45 35.98
N HIS A 81 19.91 11.63 36.26
CA HIS A 81 18.81 11.04 35.50
C HIS A 81 18.33 12.01 34.42
N ILE A 82 18.77 11.78 33.19
CA ILE A 82 18.38 12.59 32.03
C ILE A 82 17.22 11.93 31.27
N LEU A 83 16.16 12.70 31.03
CA LEU A 83 15.08 12.38 30.11
C LEU A 83 15.24 13.18 28.81
N LEU A 84 15.44 12.49 27.69
CA LEU A 84 15.35 13.10 26.37
C LEU A 84 13.91 13.07 25.89
N ILE A 85 13.36 14.23 25.55
CA ILE A 85 11.95 14.37 25.18
C ILE A 85 11.82 14.63 23.69
N GLN A 86 11.04 13.79 23.01
CA GLN A 86 10.74 13.98 21.60
C GLN A 86 9.79 15.17 21.40
N PRO A 87 10.03 16.07 20.44
CA PRO A 87 9.17 17.24 20.20
C PRO A 87 7.70 16.90 19.91
N GLN A 88 7.45 15.72 19.33
CA GLN A 88 6.08 15.24 19.05
C GLN A 88 5.30 14.91 20.32
N GLN A 89 5.99 14.46 21.36
CA GLN A 89 5.39 14.17 22.66
C GLN A 89 5.00 15.47 23.37
N LEU A 90 5.83 16.51 23.29
CA LEU A 90 5.51 17.85 23.82
C LEU A 90 4.26 18.43 23.16
N LYS A 91 4.13 18.30 21.84
CA LYS A 91 2.94 18.76 21.08
C LYS A 91 1.66 18.00 21.39
N ALA A 92 1.76 16.78 21.92
CA ALA A 92 0.61 15.98 22.34
C ALA A 92 0.10 16.37 23.74
N LEU A 93 0.94 17.02 24.53
CA LEU A 93 0.59 17.63 25.81
C LEU A 93 0.00 19.03 25.56
N SER A 94 -0.65 19.60 26.57
CA SER A 94 -1.20 20.97 26.46
C SER A 94 -0.12 21.96 26.04
N GLU A 95 -0.48 22.89 25.16
CA GLU A 95 0.43 23.95 24.74
C GLU A 95 0.85 24.79 25.95
N PRO A 96 2.11 25.28 25.98
CA PRO A 96 2.56 26.15 27.05
C PRO A 96 1.68 27.38 27.13
N LYS A 97 1.47 27.88 28.36
CA LYS A 97 0.80 29.18 28.54
C LYS A 97 1.60 30.25 27.80
N THR A 98 0.89 31.17 27.14
CA THR A 98 1.49 32.27 26.38
C THR A 98 2.53 33.02 27.22
N GLY A 99 3.78 33.07 26.76
CA GLY A 99 4.90 33.75 27.42
C GLY A 99 5.81 32.87 28.29
N VAL A 100 5.51 31.57 28.44
CA VAL A 100 6.40 30.60 29.12
C VAL A 100 7.48 30.12 28.15
N LYS A 101 8.75 30.11 28.60
CA LYS A 101 9.86 29.55 27.80
C LYS A 101 9.73 28.03 27.69
N ASP A 102 10.18 27.44 26.59
CA ASP A 102 10.10 25.99 26.37
C ASP A 102 10.85 25.18 27.46
N CYS A 103 12.01 25.68 27.91
CA CYS A 103 12.80 25.06 28.98
C CYS A 103 12.07 25.07 30.34
N GLU A 104 11.30 26.13 30.61
CA GLU A 104 10.46 26.23 31.81
C GLU A 104 9.29 25.26 31.75
N TRP A 105 8.62 25.18 30.60
CA TRP A 105 7.53 24.23 30.40
C TRP A 105 7.99 22.79 30.57
N LEU A 106 9.17 22.45 30.03
CA LEU A 106 9.81 21.16 30.22
C LEU A 106 10.09 20.84 31.69
N ALA A 107 10.64 21.81 32.44
CA ALA A 107 10.92 21.65 33.86
C ALA A 107 9.64 21.44 34.67
N ASP A 108 8.56 22.15 34.35
CA ASP A 108 7.27 22.02 35.03
C ASP A 108 6.60 20.66 34.76
N LEU A 109 6.61 20.21 33.51
CA LEU A 109 6.12 18.88 33.15
C LEU A 109 6.94 17.76 33.82
N LEU A 110 8.27 17.94 33.90
CA LEU A 110 9.15 17.00 34.59
C LEU A 110 8.79 16.92 36.07
N ARG A 111 8.64 18.07 36.74
CA ARG A 111 8.30 18.18 38.17
C ARG A 111 7.07 17.35 38.58
N HIS A 112 6.13 17.20 37.65
CA HIS A 112 4.88 16.47 37.83
C HIS A 112 4.88 15.05 37.24
N ASP A 113 6.06 14.53 36.84
CA ASP A 113 6.26 13.21 36.24
C ASP A 113 5.39 12.95 35.00
N GLN A 114 5.13 13.98 34.21
CA GLN A 114 4.28 13.90 33.01
C GLN A 114 5.07 13.57 31.74
N LEU A 115 6.40 13.54 31.86
CA LEU A 115 7.32 13.27 30.77
C LEU A 115 7.66 11.79 30.71
N LYS A 116 7.79 11.29 29.48
CA LYS A 116 8.29 9.94 29.19
C LYS A 116 9.61 10.07 28.48
N ASN A 117 10.58 9.27 28.91
CA ASN A 117 11.91 9.29 28.33
C ASN A 117 11.89 8.72 26.90
N GLY A 118 12.53 9.41 25.98
CA GLY A 118 12.90 8.90 24.67
C GLY A 118 13.98 7.81 24.81
N PHE A 119 13.97 6.88 23.87
CA PHE A 119 14.99 5.83 23.86
C PHE A 119 16.35 6.40 23.43
N VAL A 120 17.37 6.22 24.29
CA VAL A 120 18.78 6.46 23.98
C VAL A 120 19.52 5.14 24.13
N PRO A 121 20.14 4.60 23.07
CA PRO A 121 20.91 3.37 23.19
C PRO A 121 22.08 3.54 24.19
N PRO A 122 22.48 2.48 24.91
CA PRO A 122 23.73 2.48 25.67
C PRO A 122 24.91 2.94 24.81
N TRP A 123 25.92 3.54 25.43
CA TRP A 123 27.02 4.18 24.70
C TRP A 123 27.78 3.22 23.76
N SER A 124 28.02 1.98 24.19
CA SER A 124 28.63 0.95 23.35
C SER A 124 27.82 0.59 22.10
N ILE A 125 26.49 0.70 22.18
CA ILE A 125 25.59 0.53 21.04
C ILE A 125 25.61 1.79 20.16
N HIS A 126 25.74 2.97 20.78
CA HIS A 126 25.74 4.24 20.08
C HIS A 126 26.96 4.41 19.16
N GLU A 127 28.16 4.04 19.62
CA GLU A 127 29.37 4.03 18.78
C GLU A 127 29.19 3.15 17.53
N LEU A 128 28.54 1.99 17.70
CA LEU A 128 28.24 1.09 16.59
C LEU A 128 27.21 1.70 15.62
N CYS A 129 26.19 2.41 16.13
CA CYS A 129 25.23 3.14 15.29
C CYS A 129 25.93 4.17 14.40
N ASP A 130 26.84 4.97 14.96
CA ASP A 130 27.53 6.03 14.22
C ASP A 130 28.36 5.44 13.06
N LEU A 131 29.08 4.34 13.32
CA LEU A 131 29.82 3.60 12.30
C LEU A 131 28.90 3.05 11.20
N LEU A 132 27.74 2.49 11.56
CA LEU A 132 26.78 1.93 10.60
C LEU A 132 26.07 3.01 9.78
N ARG A 133 25.77 4.15 10.39
CA ARG A 133 25.21 5.32 9.68
C ARG A 133 26.22 5.91 8.72
N TYR A 134 27.48 6.07 9.14
CA TYR A 134 28.56 6.53 8.26
C TYR A 134 28.83 5.55 7.11
N ARG A 135 28.86 4.24 7.39
CA ARG A 135 28.92 3.21 6.36
C ARG A 135 27.81 3.37 5.33
N LYS A 136 26.58 3.63 5.76
CA LYS A 136 25.44 3.84 4.86
C LYS A 136 25.64 5.08 3.99
N SER A 137 26.18 6.17 4.54
CA SER A 137 26.54 7.37 3.78
C SER A 137 27.57 7.06 2.70
N LEU A 138 28.66 6.35 3.03
CA LEU A 138 29.68 5.93 2.05
C LEU A 138 29.10 5.05 0.93
N ILE A 139 28.18 4.13 1.25
CA ILE A 139 27.47 3.34 0.22
C ILE A 139 26.65 4.23 -0.71
N ALA A 140 25.96 5.23 -0.16
CA ALA A 140 25.13 6.16 -0.91
C ALA A 140 25.99 7.10 -1.79
N GLU A 141 27.10 7.61 -1.26
CA GLU A 141 28.08 8.41 -1.99
C GLU A 141 28.67 7.63 -3.16
N ARG A 142 29.12 6.38 -2.92
CA ARG A 142 29.59 5.51 -3.99
C ARG A 142 28.52 5.29 -5.06
N ALA A 143 27.28 5.00 -4.67
CA ALA A 143 26.17 4.82 -5.61
C ALA A 143 25.86 6.10 -6.42
N GLN A 144 25.98 7.27 -5.78
CA GLN A 144 25.85 8.55 -6.46
C GLN A 144 26.97 8.74 -7.51
N GLU A 145 28.20 8.37 -7.19
CA GLU A 145 29.32 8.40 -8.15
C GLU A 145 29.15 7.43 -9.30
N VAL A 146 28.60 6.23 -9.07
CA VAL A 146 28.22 5.31 -10.16
C VAL A 146 27.23 5.99 -11.13
N ASN A 147 26.21 6.65 -10.58
CA ASN A 147 25.23 7.37 -11.40
C ASN A 147 25.85 8.57 -12.13
N HIS A 148 26.82 9.27 -11.53
CA HIS A 148 27.56 10.34 -12.19
C HIS A 148 28.41 9.80 -13.35
N LEU A 149 29.13 8.70 -13.12
CA LEU A 149 29.93 8.01 -14.13
C LEU A 149 29.08 7.65 -15.34
N GLN A 150 27.91 7.02 -15.12
CA GLN A 150 26.98 6.66 -16.20
C GLN A 150 26.55 7.88 -17.01
N LYS A 151 26.14 8.96 -16.35
CA LYS A 151 25.74 10.21 -17.02
C LYS A 151 26.86 10.85 -17.85
N ILE A 152 28.12 10.70 -17.43
CA ILE A 152 29.25 11.22 -18.21
C ILE A 152 29.51 10.32 -19.42
N LEU A 153 29.46 8.99 -19.26
CA LEU A 153 29.61 8.06 -20.38
C LEU A 153 28.54 8.30 -21.46
N GLU A 154 27.28 8.51 -21.08
CA GLU A 154 26.21 8.86 -22.03
C GLU A 154 26.53 10.13 -22.84
N ARG A 155 27.14 11.15 -22.21
CA ARG A 155 27.54 12.40 -22.88
C ARG A 155 28.74 12.23 -23.81
N THR A 156 29.54 11.18 -23.62
CA THR A 156 30.65 10.80 -24.53
C THR A 156 30.18 9.92 -25.68
N THR A 157 28.86 9.71 -25.84
CA THR A 157 28.24 8.74 -26.75
C THR A 157 28.68 7.29 -26.55
N ILE A 158 29.27 6.98 -25.39
CA ILE A 158 29.64 5.62 -24.98
C ILE A 158 28.47 5.04 -24.17
N ASN A 159 27.78 4.04 -24.72
CA ASN A 159 26.57 3.47 -24.10
C ASN A 159 26.78 2.02 -23.62
N LEU A 160 27.70 1.86 -22.67
CA LEU A 160 28.02 0.57 -22.06
C LEU A 160 26.85 -0.06 -21.30
N GLU A 161 25.89 0.72 -20.81
CA GLU A 161 24.75 0.21 -20.03
C GLU A 161 23.78 -0.63 -20.86
N THR A 162 23.61 -0.32 -22.15
CA THR A 162 22.75 -1.11 -23.04
C THR A 162 23.31 -2.51 -23.32
N VAL A 163 24.61 -2.71 -23.17
CA VAL A 163 25.31 -3.94 -23.56
C VAL A 163 25.78 -4.74 -22.36
N ALA A 164 26.21 -4.07 -21.29
CA ALA A 164 26.76 -4.70 -20.09
C ALA A 164 25.78 -4.60 -18.91
N THR A 165 25.42 -5.75 -18.36
CA THR A 165 24.57 -5.84 -17.15
C THR A 165 25.24 -5.20 -15.91
N ASN A 166 26.57 -5.14 -15.89
CA ASN A 166 27.35 -4.46 -14.86
C ASN A 166 28.53 -3.70 -15.47
N VAL A 167 28.34 -2.38 -15.65
CA VAL A 167 29.34 -1.46 -16.23
C VAL A 167 30.61 -1.35 -15.38
N LEU A 168 30.51 -1.53 -14.06
CA LEU A 168 31.64 -1.43 -13.12
C LEU A 168 32.24 -2.80 -12.77
N GLY A 169 31.85 -3.87 -13.47
CA GLY A 169 32.55 -5.15 -13.36
C GLY A 169 34.02 -5.03 -13.81
N LYS A 170 34.86 -6.02 -13.48
CA LYS A 170 36.31 -6.01 -13.78
C LYS A 170 36.63 -5.61 -15.23
N ASN A 171 35.83 -6.10 -16.19
CA ASN A 171 36.02 -5.78 -17.62
C ASN A 171 35.64 -4.33 -17.93
N GLY A 172 34.46 -3.86 -17.50
CA GLY A 172 33.99 -2.51 -17.78
C GLY A 172 34.83 -1.44 -17.08
N TYR A 173 35.25 -1.69 -15.83
CA TYR A 173 36.19 -0.82 -15.12
C TYR A 173 37.53 -0.70 -15.87
N SER A 174 38.07 -1.81 -16.39
CA SER A 174 39.32 -1.80 -17.18
C SER A 174 39.17 -0.99 -18.48
N MET A 175 38.03 -1.12 -19.16
CA MET A 175 37.71 -0.34 -20.36
C MET A 175 37.63 1.16 -20.04
N ILE A 176 36.93 1.54 -18.96
CA ILE A 176 36.82 2.94 -18.53
C ILE A 176 38.18 3.52 -18.16
N LYS A 177 39.03 2.75 -17.47
CA LYS A 177 40.40 3.17 -17.15
C LYS A 177 41.26 3.41 -18.39
N THR A 178 41.03 2.62 -19.44
CA THR A 178 41.70 2.78 -20.73
C THR A 178 41.17 4.00 -21.50
N ILE A 179 39.85 4.29 -21.42
CA ILE A 179 39.22 5.51 -21.97
C ILE A 179 39.78 6.80 -21.35
N ILE A 180 40.16 6.76 -20.07
CA ILE A 180 40.79 7.88 -19.36
C ILE A 180 42.25 8.09 -19.82
N GLY A 181 42.89 7.09 -20.42
CA GLY A 181 44.24 7.18 -20.97
C GLY A 181 44.34 7.89 -22.33
N GLU A 182 45.55 8.00 -22.86
CA GLU A 182 45.84 8.74 -24.11
C GLU A 182 45.50 7.97 -25.40
N GLN A 183 45.19 6.66 -25.33
CA GLN A 183 44.87 5.82 -26.48
C GLN A 183 43.46 5.22 -26.38
N GLN A 184 42.49 5.85 -27.05
CA GLN A 184 41.18 5.26 -27.32
C GLN A 184 41.22 4.55 -28.68
N ASP A 185 41.71 3.31 -28.69
CA ASP A 185 41.47 2.41 -29.83
C ASP A 185 40.27 1.52 -29.51
N THR A 186 39.18 1.71 -30.26
CA THR A 186 37.91 0.99 -30.08
C THR A 186 38.07 -0.52 -30.25
N GLU A 187 38.98 -0.97 -31.12
CA GLU A 187 39.25 -2.40 -31.29
C GLU A 187 40.03 -2.96 -30.09
N ALA A 188 41.06 -2.25 -29.63
CA ALA A 188 41.83 -2.63 -28.46
C ALA A 188 40.96 -2.64 -27.17
N LEU A 189 40.04 -1.69 -27.04
CA LEU A 189 39.09 -1.62 -25.92
C LEU A 189 38.11 -2.80 -25.93
N ALA A 190 37.61 -3.19 -27.11
CA ALA A 190 36.72 -4.35 -27.24
C ALA A 190 37.44 -5.66 -26.92
N GLU A 191 38.73 -5.79 -27.24
CA GLU A 191 39.54 -6.99 -26.92
C GLU A 191 39.78 -7.21 -25.42
N LEU A 192 39.61 -6.17 -24.59
CA LEU A 192 39.62 -6.31 -23.13
C LEU A 192 38.38 -7.07 -22.59
N ALA A 193 37.37 -7.33 -23.44
CA ALA A 193 36.18 -8.08 -23.06
C ALA A 193 36.48 -9.57 -22.81
N ARG A 194 36.15 -10.05 -21.61
CA ARG A 194 36.29 -11.47 -21.22
C ARG A 194 34.94 -12.08 -20.85
N GLY A 195 34.79 -13.40 -21.05
CA GLY A 195 33.61 -14.16 -20.63
C GLY A 195 32.34 -13.76 -21.40
N HIS A 196 31.25 -13.46 -20.69
CA HIS A 196 29.93 -13.16 -21.28
C HIS A 196 29.89 -11.93 -22.19
N LEU A 197 30.90 -11.06 -22.19
CA LEU A 197 31.00 -9.93 -23.11
C LEU A 197 31.62 -10.31 -24.47
N GLN A 198 32.32 -11.45 -24.57
CA GLN A 198 32.89 -11.94 -25.83
C GLN A 198 31.84 -12.23 -26.92
N PRO A 199 30.73 -12.95 -26.65
CA PRO A 199 29.71 -13.19 -27.67
C PRO A 199 28.99 -11.92 -28.14
N ILE A 200 29.17 -10.79 -27.43
CA ILE A 200 28.50 -9.50 -27.71
C ILE A 200 29.50 -8.47 -28.26
N LEU A 201 30.74 -8.88 -28.59
CA LEU A 201 31.79 -8.02 -29.14
C LEU A 201 31.34 -7.07 -30.27
N PRO A 202 30.53 -7.50 -31.26
CA PRO A 202 30.07 -6.59 -32.31
C PRO A 202 29.23 -5.42 -31.78
N ALA A 203 28.31 -5.68 -30.84
CA ALA A 203 27.50 -4.64 -30.21
C ALA A 203 28.32 -3.81 -29.20
N LEU A 204 29.31 -4.42 -28.54
CA LEU A 204 30.22 -3.72 -27.64
C LEU A 204 31.09 -2.71 -28.38
N ARG A 205 31.60 -3.05 -29.58
CA ARG A 205 32.34 -2.11 -30.45
C ARG A 205 31.50 -0.89 -30.79
N LEU A 206 30.22 -1.08 -31.17
CA LEU A 206 29.29 0.01 -31.44
C LEU A 206 29.01 0.86 -30.19
N ALA A 207 28.90 0.23 -29.02
CA ALA A 207 28.69 0.94 -27.75
C ALA A 207 29.91 1.74 -27.28
N LEU A 208 31.11 1.39 -27.78
CA LEU A 208 32.40 2.03 -27.45
C LEU A 208 32.86 3.03 -28.52
N ASP A 209 32.10 3.25 -29.59
CA ASP A 209 32.44 4.13 -30.72
C ASP A 209 32.43 5.64 -30.38
N GLY A 210 32.30 5.97 -29.09
CA GLY A 210 32.31 7.34 -28.57
C GLY A 210 33.70 7.80 -28.12
N GLN A 211 33.96 9.11 -28.23
CA GLN A 211 35.24 9.71 -27.81
C GLN A 211 35.05 10.55 -26.55
N ALA A 212 35.93 10.35 -25.57
CA ALA A 212 35.95 11.13 -24.34
C ALA A 212 36.92 12.31 -24.50
N GLN A 213 36.40 13.54 -24.43
CA GLN A 213 37.24 14.73 -24.43
C GLN A 213 38.04 14.84 -23.12
N LEU A 214 39.14 15.60 -23.14
CA LEU A 214 40.03 15.80 -21.99
C LEU A 214 39.29 16.20 -20.70
N HIS A 215 38.29 17.09 -20.82
CA HIS A 215 37.49 17.51 -19.66
C HIS A 215 36.62 16.37 -19.10
N GLN A 216 36.09 15.48 -19.95
CA GLN A 216 35.30 14.31 -19.54
C GLN A 216 36.21 13.24 -18.94
N GLN A 217 37.39 13.00 -19.52
CA GLN A 217 38.41 12.12 -18.94
C GLN A 217 38.81 12.57 -17.54
N THR A 218 39.01 13.89 -17.35
CA THR A 218 39.31 14.47 -16.02
C THR A 218 38.19 14.20 -15.02
N LEU A 219 36.93 14.37 -15.42
CA LEU A 219 35.79 14.08 -14.54
C LEU A 219 35.69 12.58 -14.20
N LEU A 220 35.81 11.70 -15.21
CA LEU A 220 35.82 10.25 -15.01
C LEU A 220 36.94 9.81 -14.06
N GLN A 221 38.13 10.39 -14.20
CA GLN A 221 39.26 10.12 -13.29
C GLN A 221 38.94 10.51 -11.85
N ARG A 222 38.32 11.68 -11.62
CA ARG A 222 37.94 12.13 -10.26
C ARG A 222 36.83 11.26 -9.67
N ILE A 223 35.86 10.86 -10.47
CA ILE A 223 34.78 9.96 -10.05
C ILE A 223 35.35 8.60 -9.65
N LEU A 224 36.21 8.00 -10.47
CA LEU A 224 36.86 6.72 -10.13
C LEU A 224 37.70 6.82 -8.85
N ALA A 225 38.49 7.87 -8.70
CA ALA A 225 39.28 8.09 -7.49
C ALA A 225 38.39 8.23 -6.23
N HIS A 226 37.24 8.91 -6.34
CA HIS A 226 36.31 9.03 -5.22
C HIS A 226 35.59 7.71 -4.91
N MET A 227 35.29 6.90 -5.93
CA MET A 227 34.75 5.55 -5.74
C MET A 227 35.75 4.65 -5.00
N GLU A 228 37.04 4.69 -5.38
CA GLU A 228 38.12 3.95 -4.72
C GLU A 228 38.27 4.39 -3.25
N PHE A 229 38.26 5.70 -2.99
CA PHE A 229 38.26 6.25 -1.63
C PHE A 229 37.07 5.76 -0.80
N CYS A 230 35.86 5.77 -1.38
CA CYS A 230 34.67 5.24 -0.71
C CYS A 230 34.84 3.75 -0.38
N GLU A 231 35.39 2.95 -1.28
CA GLU A 231 35.60 1.50 -1.07
C GLU A 231 36.65 1.20 0.00
N GLU A 232 37.75 1.96 0.02
CA GLU A 232 38.76 1.88 1.07
C GLU A 232 38.18 2.26 2.44
N SER A 233 37.50 3.41 2.50
CA SER A 233 36.84 3.88 3.72
C SER A 233 35.79 2.89 4.23
N LEU A 234 35.02 2.27 3.32
CA LEU A 234 34.05 1.23 3.67
C LEU A 234 34.71 -0.01 4.29
N SER A 235 35.89 -0.40 3.79
CA SER A 235 36.67 -1.52 4.30
C SER A 235 37.18 -1.23 5.72
N GLU A 236 37.69 -0.03 5.96
CA GLU A 236 38.16 0.41 7.28
C GLU A 236 37.02 0.45 8.30
N VAL A 237 35.91 1.09 7.96
CA VAL A 237 34.72 1.15 8.82
C VAL A 237 34.17 -0.23 9.11
N GLN A 238 34.22 -1.15 8.14
CA GLN A 238 33.76 -2.52 8.34
C GLN A 238 34.63 -3.28 9.35
N LYS A 239 35.96 -3.12 9.31
CA LYS A 239 36.86 -3.71 10.32
C LYS A 239 36.55 -3.18 11.72
N GLU A 240 36.27 -1.88 11.84
CA GLU A 240 35.94 -1.25 13.12
C GLU A 240 34.61 -1.74 13.70
N ILE A 241 33.62 -1.98 12.81
CA ILE A 241 32.35 -2.61 13.16
C ILE A 241 32.58 -4.03 13.67
N GLU A 242 33.34 -4.85 12.94
CA GLU A 242 33.60 -6.25 13.27
C GLU A 242 34.23 -6.42 14.66
N GLN A 243 35.15 -5.53 15.05
CA GLN A 243 35.76 -5.52 16.38
C GLN A 243 34.75 -5.29 17.53
N ARG A 244 33.60 -4.68 17.25
CA ARG A 244 32.56 -4.34 18.23
C ARG A 244 31.37 -5.33 18.23
N LEU A 245 31.40 -6.36 17.39
CA LEU A 245 30.27 -7.31 17.25
C LEU A 245 30.17 -8.34 18.37
N ALA A 246 31.22 -8.54 19.17
CA ALA A 246 31.26 -9.60 20.19
C ALA A 246 30.05 -9.59 21.14
N CYS A 247 29.56 -8.39 21.52
CA CYS A 247 28.39 -8.23 22.40
C CYS A 247 27.06 -8.62 21.74
N PHE A 248 27.00 -8.64 20.40
CA PHE A 248 25.77 -8.86 19.63
C PHE A 248 25.73 -10.21 18.93
N GLU A 249 26.86 -10.91 18.81
CA GLU A 249 27.03 -12.11 17.99
C GLU A 249 25.90 -13.15 18.21
N LYS A 250 25.56 -13.45 19.46
CA LYS A 250 24.48 -14.40 19.79
C LYS A 250 23.11 -13.94 19.27
N LEU A 251 22.79 -12.66 19.44
CA LEU A 251 21.52 -12.10 18.98
C LEU A 251 21.49 -11.95 17.45
N VAL A 252 22.60 -11.55 16.85
CA VAL A 252 22.75 -11.47 15.39
C VAL A 252 22.51 -12.85 14.77
N ASN A 253 23.19 -13.89 15.26
CA ASN A 253 22.99 -15.26 14.80
C ASN A 253 21.54 -15.73 14.98
N LEU A 254 20.91 -15.39 16.10
CA LEU A 254 19.51 -15.71 16.35
C LEU A 254 18.57 -15.01 15.34
N LEU A 255 18.81 -13.75 15.01
CA LEU A 255 18.04 -13.00 14.01
C LEU A 255 18.22 -13.56 12.60
N LEU A 256 19.46 -13.90 12.22
CA LEU A 256 19.78 -14.51 10.93
C LEU A 256 19.07 -15.86 10.74
N GLN A 257 18.96 -16.65 11.79
CA GLN A 257 18.25 -17.93 11.76
C GLN A 257 16.73 -17.77 11.78
N SER A 258 16.22 -16.70 12.41
CA SER A 258 14.79 -16.50 12.65
C SER A 258 14.05 -15.86 11.49
N ILE A 259 14.70 -14.97 10.73
CA ILE A 259 14.01 -14.12 9.74
C ILE A 259 14.55 -14.43 8.34
N PRO A 260 13.69 -14.81 7.39
CA PRO A 260 14.11 -15.10 6.02
C PRO A 260 14.71 -13.86 5.35
N CYS A 261 15.69 -14.07 4.48
CA CYS A 261 16.41 -13.02 3.75
C CYS A 261 17.11 -11.97 4.65
N MET A 262 17.24 -12.21 5.95
CA MET A 262 18.03 -11.36 6.84
C MET A 262 19.51 -11.54 6.55
N HIS A 263 20.22 -10.45 6.27
CA HIS A 263 21.67 -10.47 6.08
C HIS A 263 22.39 -9.87 7.29
N LEU A 264 23.68 -10.21 7.44
CA LEU A 264 24.50 -9.88 8.61
C LEU A 264 24.43 -8.38 8.96
N MET A 265 24.72 -7.51 7.99
CA MET A 265 24.73 -6.06 8.23
C MET A 265 23.36 -5.50 8.61
N ALA A 266 22.26 -6.01 8.07
CA ALA A 266 20.92 -5.60 8.47
C ALA A 266 20.61 -6.00 9.92
N ALA A 267 20.96 -7.23 10.33
CA ALA A 267 20.76 -7.67 11.71
C ALA A 267 21.54 -6.79 12.70
N ILE A 268 22.79 -6.48 12.38
CA ILE A 268 23.63 -5.57 13.18
C ILE A 268 23.03 -4.16 13.22
N THR A 269 22.62 -3.62 12.06
CA THR A 269 21.99 -2.29 11.97
C THR A 269 20.74 -2.20 12.83
N ILE A 270 19.85 -3.21 12.74
CA ILE A 270 18.63 -3.23 13.55
C ILE A 270 18.98 -3.27 15.04
N LEU A 271 19.87 -4.17 15.47
CA LEU A 271 20.27 -4.29 16.88
C LEU A 271 20.99 -3.04 17.40
N SER A 272 21.77 -2.36 16.56
CA SER A 272 22.39 -1.09 16.92
C SER A 272 21.32 -0.03 17.18
N GLU A 273 20.31 0.08 16.33
CA GLU A 273 19.29 1.13 16.47
C GLU A 273 18.31 0.86 17.61
N ILE A 274 17.93 -0.40 17.88
CA ILE A 274 16.92 -0.74 18.90
C ILE A 274 17.52 -1.16 20.25
N GLY A 275 18.82 -1.50 20.28
CA GLY A 275 19.51 -2.08 21.43
C GLY A 275 19.19 -3.55 21.71
N THR A 276 19.80 -4.08 22.77
CA THR A 276 19.65 -5.50 23.17
C THR A 276 18.64 -5.73 24.29
N ASP A 277 18.16 -4.66 24.92
CA ASP A 277 17.22 -4.72 26.04
C ASP A 277 15.85 -4.18 25.60
N MET A 278 14.88 -5.10 25.49
CA MET A 278 13.50 -4.77 25.11
C MET A 278 12.66 -4.24 26.28
N SER A 279 13.17 -4.22 27.53
CA SER A 279 12.43 -3.65 28.69
C SER A 279 12.06 -2.17 28.48
N ARG A 280 12.88 -1.46 27.69
CA ARG A 280 12.73 -0.05 27.33
C ARG A 280 11.52 0.21 26.42
N PHE A 281 11.01 -0.82 25.75
CA PHE A 281 9.80 -0.79 24.96
C PHE A 281 8.77 -1.72 25.61
N PRO A 282 7.79 -1.22 26.39
CA PRO A 282 6.88 -2.08 27.15
C PRO A 282 6.10 -3.08 26.28
N THR A 283 5.83 -2.71 25.03
CA THR A 283 5.19 -3.58 24.04
C THR A 283 5.78 -3.35 22.65
N HIS A 284 5.64 -4.33 21.76
CA HIS A 284 6.03 -4.19 20.34
C HIS A 284 5.39 -2.98 19.64
N LYS A 285 4.23 -2.50 20.12
CA LYS A 285 3.56 -1.28 19.62
C LYS A 285 4.39 -0.02 19.89
N HIS A 286 5.09 0.03 21.03
CA HIS A 286 5.98 1.15 21.34
C HIS A 286 7.20 1.15 20.41
N LEU A 287 7.81 0.00 20.20
CA LEU A 287 8.96 -0.12 19.28
C LEU A 287 8.58 0.22 17.84
N THR A 288 7.46 -0.31 17.34
CA THR A 288 7.00 -0.10 15.96
C THR A 288 6.52 1.33 15.71
N ALA A 289 5.95 1.99 16.73
CA ALA A 289 5.62 3.41 16.68
C ALA A 289 6.89 4.28 16.68
N TRP A 290 7.85 4.00 17.57
CA TRP A 290 9.14 4.71 17.63
C TRP A 290 9.95 4.56 16.32
N ALA A 291 9.97 3.36 15.76
CA ALA A 291 10.59 3.09 14.47
C ALA A 291 9.85 3.76 13.31
N GLY A 292 8.58 4.13 13.47
CA GLY A 292 7.75 4.75 12.43
C GLY A 292 7.32 3.80 11.31
N VAL A 293 7.25 2.48 11.60
CA VAL A 293 6.69 1.48 10.67
C VAL A 293 5.19 1.22 10.89
N TYR A 294 4.60 1.83 11.94
CA TYR A 294 3.18 1.75 12.27
C TYR A 294 2.39 2.92 11.65
N PRO A 295 1.21 2.69 11.04
CA PRO A 295 0.41 3.77 10.45
C PRO A 295 0.02 4.81 11.50
N GLY A 296 0.26 6.09 11.20
CA GLY A 296 -0.06 7.17 12.11
C GLY A 296 -1.56 7.32 12.36
N ASN A 297 -1.90 7.87 13.52
CA ASN A 297 -3.27 8.18 13.91
C ASN A 297 -3.41 9.68 14.23
N LYS A 298 -3.14 10.53 13.23
CA LYS A 298 -3.28 11.99 13.40
C LYS A 298 -4.76 12.35 13.40
N GLN A 299 -5.28 12.72 14.56
CA GLN A 299 -6.67 13.14 14.77
C GLN A 299 -6.70 14.57 15.34
N SER A 300 -7.66 15.39 14.92
CA SER A 300 -7.97 16.70 15.52
C SER A 300 -9.47 16.88 15.59
N GLY A 301 -9.98 17.40 16.73
CA GLY A 301 -11.41 17.60 16.94
C GLY A 301 -12.26 16.33 16.74
N GLY A 302 -11.71 15.15 17.06
CA GLY A 302 -12.37 13.84 16.84
C GLY A 302 -12.39 13.35 15.39
N LYS A 303 -11.86 14.12 14.42
CA LYS A 303 -11.74 13.71 13.02
C LYS A 303 -10.34 13.23 12.69
N ARG A 304 -10.23 12.14 11.95
CA ARG A 304 -8.94 11.61 11.44
C ARG A 304 -8.45 12.49 10.29
N ILE A 305 -7.31 13.14 10.47
CA ILE A 305 -6.68 14.03 9.47
C ILE A 305 -5.77 13.22 8.54
N SER A 306 -5.00 12.27 9.08
CA SER A 306 -4.07 11.48 8.27
C SER A 306 -3.82 10.09 8.85
N SER A 307 -3.48 9.17 7.95
CA SER A 307 -3.05 7.80 8.23
C SER A 307 -1.59 7.54 7.86
N ALA A 308 -0.88 8.58 7.41
CA ALA A 308 0.54 8.48 7.05
C ALA A 308 1.36 7.99 8.24
N THR A 309 2.35 7.14 7.98
CA THR A 309 3.32 6.68 8.96
C THR A 309 4.02 7.87 9.61
N ALA A 310 4.24 7.80 10.92
CA ALA A 310 4.94 8.85 11.66
C ALA A 310 6.42 8.92 11.23
N SER A 311 7.04 10.08 11.37
CA SER A 311 8.49 10.18 11.24
C SER A 311 9.15 9.38 12.36
N GLY A 312 9.82 8.29 12.02
CA GLY A 312 10.57 7.46 12.96
C GLY A 312 12.03 7.37 12.55
N ASN A 313 12.72 6.36 13.06
CA ASN A 313 14.12 6.10 12.73
C ASN A 313 14.30 5.72 11.25
N LEU A 314 14.85 6.64 10.45
CA LEU A 314 15.00 6.49 9.00
C LEU A 314 15.93 5.32 8.61
N TYR A 315 16.98 5.08 9.41
CA TYR A 315 17.93 4.00 9.16
C TYR A 315 17.24 2.65 9.35
N LEU A 316 16.56 2.47 10.48
CA LEU A 316 15.80 1.27 10.79
C LEU A 316 14.67 1.00 9.77
N GLN A 317 13.91 2.04 9.38
CA GLN A 317 12.85 1.89 8.37
C GLN A 317 13.39 1.43 7.02
N ALA A 318 14.51 2.02 6.58
CA ALA A 318 15.14 1.65 5.31
C ALA A 318 15.62 0.19 5.34
N THR A 319 16.33 -0.21 6.40
CA THR A 319 16.81 -1.60 6.55
C THR A 319 15.66 -2.60 6.59
N LEU A 320 14.58 -2.31 7.32
CA LEU A 320 13.40 -3.18 7.35
C LEU A 320 12.71 -3.26 5.98
N SER A 321 12.69 -2.15 5.24
CA SER A 321 12.13 -2.11 3.89
C SER A 321 12.97 -2.89 2.88
N GLU A 322 14.30 -2.86 3.02
CA GLU A 322 15.23 -3.67 2.20
C GLU A 322 14.98 -5.16 2.43
N ILE A 323 14.90 -5.61 3.68
CA ILE A 323 14.58 -7.01 4.01
C ILE A 323 13.19 -7.38 3.47
N ALA A 324 12.18 -6.52 3.66
CA ALA A 324 10.83 -6.76 3.15
C ALA A 324 10.79 -6.86 1.61
N ASN A 325 11.61 -6.08 0.90
CA ASN A 325 11.74 -6.21 -0.56
C ASN A 325 12.45 -7.50 -0.96
N ALA A 326 13.47 -7.94 -0.22
CA ALA A 326 14.13 -9.23 -0.47
C ALA A 326 13.14 -10.39 -0.31
N ILE A 327 12.33 -10.36 0.76
CA ILE A 327 11.24 -11.33 1.00
C ILE A 327 10.19 -11.24 -0.12
N ALA A 328 9.83 -10.05 -0.57
CA ALA A 328 8.86 -9.90 -1.67
C ALA A 328 9.30 -10.57 -2.97
N ASN A 329 10.62 -10.71 -3.18
CA ASN A 329 11.22 -11.33 -4.35
C ASN A 329 11.67 -12.78 -4.12
N SER A 330 11.55 -13.31 -2.89
CA SER A 330 11.92 -14.70 -2.59
C SER A 330 10.83 -15.67 -3.02
N GLU A 331 11.25 -16.84 -3.50
CA GLU A 331 10.34 -17.95 -3.84
C GLU A 331 9.92 -18.78 -2.62
N ASP A 332 10.56 -18.56 -1.47
CA ASP A 332 10.31 -19.32 -0.24
C ASP A 332 8.89 -19.13 0.29
N GLU A 333 8.20 -20.25 0.56
CA GLU A 333 6.90 -20.25 1.21
C GLU A 333 7.06 -20.06 2.72
N ASN A 334 6.81 -18.83 3.20
CA ASN A 334 6.84 -18.50 4.62
C ASN A 334 5.71 -17.51 4.98
N TYR A 335 5.52 -17.25 6.27
CA TYR A 335 4.45 -16.36 6.72
C TYR A 335 4.57 -14.94 6.14
N LEU A 336 5.80 -14.43 5.99
CA LEU A 336 6.06 -13.06 5.53
C LEU A 336 5.84 -12.90 4.01
N THR A 337 6.22 -13.89 3.21
CA THR A 337 5.93 -13.91 1.76
C THR A 337 4.43 -13.99 1.50
N MET A 338 3.71 -14.85 2.24
CA MET A 338 2.25 -14.94 2.17
C MET A 338 1.55 -13.65 2.61
N LEU A 339 2.06 -13.00 3.67
CA LEU A 339 1.55 -11.70 4.11
C LEU A 339 1.73 -10.63 3.02
N TYR A 340 2.90 -10.58 2.38
CA TYR A 340 3.18 -9.67 1.27
C TYR A 340 2.20 -9.88 0.11
N GLN A 341 2.10 -11.10 -0.41
CA GLN A 341 1.25 -11.43 -1.57
C GLN A 341 -0.22 -11.10 -1.30
N ARG A 342 -0.71 -11.37 -0.09
CA ARG A 342 -2.07 -11.02 0.29
C ARG A 342 -2.27 -9.51 0.34
N THR A 343 -1.40 -8.78 1.01
CA THR A 343 -1.59 -7.34 1.21
C THR A 343 -1.40 -6.56 -0.08
N THR A 344 -0.51 -7.01 -0.98
CA THR A 344 -0.33 -6.39 -2.31
C THR A 344 -1.62 -6.42 -3.12
N HIS A 345 -2.35 -7.53 -3.12
CA HIS A 345 -3.61 -7.68 -3.87
C HIS A 345 -4.68 -6.63 -3.47
N TRP A 346 -4.75 -6.24 -2.19
CA TRP A 346 -5.80 -5.34 -1.70
C TRP A 346 -5.35 -3.89 -1.49
N ARG A 347 -4.07 -3.66 -1.20
CA ARG A 347 -3.54 -2.34 -0.77
C ARG A 347 -2.37 -1.83 -1.61
N GLY A 348 -1.85 -2.63 -2.54
CA GLY A 348 -0.73 -2.29 -3.41
C GLY A 348 0.65 -2.53 -2.79
N LYS A 349 1.69 -2.52 -3.64
CA LYS A 349 3.07 -2.91 -3.31
C LYS A 349 3.68 -2.15 -2.13
N ARG A 350 3.64 -0.82 -2.16
CA ARG A 350 4.25 0.03 -1.11
C ARG A 350 3.67 -0.22 0.29
N ARG A 351 2.36 -0.42 0.39
CA ARG A 351 1.70 -0.72 1.67
C ARG A 351 2.01 -2.12 2.16
N ALA A 352 2.14 -3.09 1.26
CA ALA A 352 2.55 -4.44 1.61
C ALA A 352 3.98 -4.49 2.16
N ILE A 353 4.93 -3.77 1.55
CA ILE A 353 6.31 -3.67 2.06
C ILE A 353 6.30 -3.14 3.49
N MET A 354 5.57 -2.05 3.76
CA MET A 354 5.50 -1.48 5.12
C MET A 354 4.82 -2.42 6.12
N GLU A 355 3.81 -3.19 5.70
CA GLU A 355 3.14 -4.17 6.55
C GLU A 355 4.05 -5.35 6.91
N VAL A 356 4.87 -5.81 5.96
CA VAL A 356 5.91 -6.81 6.18
C VAL A 356 7.01 -6.25 7.09
N ALA A 357 7.50 -5.03 6.83
CA ALA A 357 8.50 -4.35 7.66
C ALA A 357 8.03 -4.19 9.13
N TYR A 358 6.76 -3.79 9.33
CA TYR A 358 6.12 -3.79 10.65
C TYR A 358 6.18 -5.17 11.31
N THR A 359 5.80 -6.20 10.57
CA THR A 359 5.72 -7.57 11.08
C THR A 359 7.10 -8.14 11.41
N ILE A 360 8.12 -7.88 10.57
CA ILE A 360 9.52 -8.20 10.85
C ILE A 360 9.93 -7.58 12.18
N LEU A 361 9.67 -6.29 12.41
CA LEU A 361 10.06 -5.63 13.64
C LEU A 361 9.32 -6.19 14.88
N VAL A 362 8.07 -6.64 14.72
CA VAL A 362 7.34 -7.36 15.77
C VAL A 362 8.00 -8.71 16.08
N ILE A 363 8.42 -9.46 15.07
CA ILE A 363 9.16 -10.72 15.25
C ILE A 363 10.47 -10.44 16.01
N ILE A 364 11.25 -9.45 15.56
CA ILE A 364 12.51 -9.04 16.19
C ILE A 364 12.30 -8.71 17.67
N TYR A 365 11.26 -7.94 18.00
CA TYR A 365 10.93 -7.60 19.38
C TYR A 365 10.83 -8.84 20.28
N TYR A 366 10.07 -9.85 19.84
CA TYR A 366 9.88 -11.08 20.61
C TYR A 366 11.13 -11.97 20.62
N VAL A 367 11.86 -12.04 19.50
CA VAL A 367 13.10 -12.81 19.41
C VAL A 367 14.16 -12.24 20.36
N VAL A 368 14.33 -10.92 20.43
CA VAL A 368 15.30 -10.27 21.33
C VAL A 368 14.85 -10.36 22.78
N ARG A 369 13.57 -10.11 23.08
CA ARG A 369 13.02 -10.17 24.44
C ARG A 369 13.09 -11.57 25.04
N ASP A 370 12.61 -12.57 24.29
CA ASP A 370 12.46 -13.94 24.79
C ASP A 370 13.72 -14.79 24.54
N LYS A 371 14.67 -14.27 23.76
CA LYS A 371 15.92 -14.95 23.34
C LYS A 371 15.66 -16.32 22.72
N LYS A 372 14.56 -16.41 21.95
CA LYS A 372 14.08 -17.64 21.31
C LYS A 372 13.92 -17.42 19.81
N MET A 373 14.23 -18.46 19.05
CA MET A 373 14.10 -18.46 17.60
C MET A 373 12.63 -18.33 17.20
N TYR A 374 12.38 -17.51 16.18
CA TYR A 374 11.06 -17.44 15.56
C TYR A 374 10.77 -18.75 14.81
N LYS A 375 9.58 -19.31 15.03
CA LYS A 375 9.09 -20.45 14.26
C LYS A 375 8.12 -19.94 13.21
N ASP A 376 8.48 -20.14 11.95
CA ASP A 376 7.66 -19.67 10.83
C ASP A 376 6.31 -20.39 10.78
N GLY A 377 5.31 -19.66 10.32
CA GLY A 377 3.93 -20.11 10.20
C GLY A 377 3.43 -20.02 8.76
N ALA A 378 4.14 -20.58 7.77
CA ALA A 378 3.69 -20.62 6.37
C ALA A 378 2.21 -21.03 6.22
N SER A 379 1.80 -22.08 6.96
CA SER A 379 0.41 -22.59 7.00
C SER A 379 -0.56 -21.76 7.86
N TYR A 380 -0.16 -20.62 8.41
CA TYR A 380 -0.99 -19.84 9.34
C TYR A 380 -2.27 -19.32 8.67
N PHE A 381 -2.17 -18.77 7.45
CA PHE A 381 -3.34 -18.28 6.73
C PHE A 381 -4.26 -19.41 6.28
N ASP A 382 -3.68 -20.55 5.92
CA ASP A 382 -4.43 -21.74 5.53
C ASP A 382 -5.19 -22.32 6.71
N LYS A 383 -4.54 -22.46 7.88
CA LYS A 383 -5.17 -22.92 9.12
C LYS A 383 -6.29 -22.00 9.57
N ARG A 384 -6.11 -20.68 9.46
CA ARG A 384 -7.12 -19.69 9.87
C ARG A 384 -8.38 -19.72 8.99
N ASN A 385 -8.23 -20.09 7.72
CA ASN A 385 -9.33 -20.15 6.75
C ASN A 385 -9.59 -21.58 6.24
N ALA A 386 -9.17 -22.60 6.99
CA ALA A 386 -9.08 -23.98 6.50
C ALA A 386 -10.41 -24.48 5.95
N ALA A 387 -11.51 -24.17 6.64
CA ALA A 387 -12.87 -24.52 6.21
C ALA A 387 -13.23 -23.90 4.85
N ARG A 388 -12.91 -22.61 4.64
CA ARG A 388 -13.18 -21.89 3.39
C ARG A 388 -12.31 -22.37 2.25
N ILE A 389 -11.02 -22.60 2.51
CA ILE A 389 -10.05 -23.06 1.49
C ILE A 389 -10.39 -24.50 1.06
N LYS A 390 -10.73 -25.37 2.03
CA LYS A 390 -11.24 -26.73 1.77
C LYS A 390 -12.45 -26.70 0.85
N LEU A 391 -13.45 -25.88 1.15
CA LEU A 391 -14.64 -25.68 0.32
C LEU A 391 -14.28 -25.20 -1.09
N GLN A 392 -13.38 -24.23 -1.22
CA GLN A 392 -12.95 -23.70 -2.51
C GLN A 392 -12.24 -24.74 -3.38
N HIS A 393 -11.41 -25.58 -2.79
CA HIS A 393 -10.75 -26.69 -3.50
C HIS A 393 -11.75 -27.76 -3.93
N ILE A 394 -12.72 -28.11 -3.08
CA ILE A 394 -13.80 -29.05 -3.45
C ILE A 394 -14.55 -28.53 -4.68
N TYR A 395 -14.98 -27.26 -4.68
CA TYR A 395 -15.67 -26.68 -5.83
C TYR A 395 -14.81 -26.65 -7.10
N ARG A 396 -13.53 -26.30 -6.99
CA ARG A 396 -12.60 -26.31 -8.14
C ARG A 396 -12.34 -27.69 -8.70
N LEU A 397 -12.44 -28.74 -7.89
CA LEU A 397 -12.31 -30.13 -8.33
C LEU A 397 -13.63 -30.63 -8.96
N GLU A 398 -14.78 -30.20 -8.45
CA GLU A 398 -16.09 -30.54 -9.03
C GLU A 398 -16.35 -29.85 -10.39
N GLU A 399 -15.79 -28.66 -10.64
CA GLU A 399 -15.96 -27.91 -11.89
C GLU A 399 -15.53 -28.69 -13.17
N PRO A 400 -14.34 -29.31 -13.23
CA PRO A 400 -13.95 -30.20 -14.31
C PRO A 400 -14.58 -31.61 -14.26
N GLY A 401 -15.44 -31.90 -13.26
CA GLY A 401 -16.17 -33.17 -13.16
C GLY A 401 -15.49 -34.26 -12.32
N TYR A 402 -14.49 -33.94 -11.49
CA TYR A 402 -13.92 -34.92 -10.56
C TYR A 402 -14.92 -35.24 -9.44
N ILE A 403 -15.07 -36.54 -9.13
CA ILE A 403 -15.96 -37.03 -8.07
C ILE A 403 -15.21 -36.95 -6.73
N VAL A 404 -15.62 -36.01 -5.87
CA VAL A 404 -15.09 -35.90 -4.51
C VAL A 404 -15.89 -36.84 -3.59
N PRO A 405 -15.25 -37.77 -2.84
CA PRO A 405 -15.95 -38.78 -2.02
C PRO A 405 -16.85 -38.17 -0.93
N LEU A 406 -18.03 -38.77 -0.74
CA LEU A 406 -19.09 -38.35 0.21
C LEU A 406 -18.63 -38.21 1.67
N ALA A 407 -17.64 -38.99 2.10
CA ALA A 407 -17.06 -38.90 3.44
C ALA A 407 -16.44 -37.51 3.74
N TYR A 408 -15.95 -36.80 2.70
CA TYR A 408 -15.49 -35.42 2.83
C TYR A 408 -16.63 -34.41 2.80
N THR A 409 -17.75 -34.75 2.15
CA THR A 409 -18.94 -33.90 1.94
C THR A 409 -19.85 -33.84 3.18
N GLU A 410 -19.87 -34.88 4.01
CA GLU A 410 -20.61 -34.91 5.28
C GLU A 410 -19.96 -34.02 6.36
N SER A 411 -18.62 -34.04 6.46
CA SER A 411 -17.82 -33.06 7.23
C SER A 411 -18.18 -31.61 6.85
N THR A 412 -18.50 -31.36 5.58
CA THR A 412 -18.87 -30.06 5.03
C THR A 412 -20.28 -29.61 5.43
N ARG A 413 -21.22 -30.56 5.65
CA ARG A 413 -22.56 -30.25 6.18
C ARG A 413 -22.50 -29.85 7.65
N GLU A 414 -21.70 -30.54 8.46
CA GLU A 414 -21.46 -30.17 9.86
C GLU A 414 -20.72 -28.83 9.99
N THR A 415 -19.73 -28.57 9.12
CA THR A 415 -19.03 -27.27 9.11
C THR A 415 -19.94 -26.13 8.61
N ARG A 416 -20.92 -26.41 7.74
CA ARG A 416 -21.97 -25.45 7.34
C ARG A 416 -22.90 -25.06 8.50
N THR A 417 -23.17 -26.00 9.42
CA THR A 417 -23.96 -25.75 10.64
C THR A 417 -23.16 -25.09 11.77
N LEU A 418 -21.83 -25.13 11.72
CA LEU A 418 -20.94 -24.49 12.70
C LEU A 418 -20.60 -23.02 12.36
N LEU A 419 -21.07 -22.48 11.23
CA LEU A 419 -21.08 -21.04 11.01
C LEU A 419 -22.13 -20.43 11.95
N SER A 420 -21.65 -19.73 12.98
CA SER A 420 -22.49 -19.18 14.05
C SER A 420 -23.66 -18.33 13.49
N PRO A 421 -24.87 -18.39 14.11
CA PRO A 421 -26.01 -17.52 13.78
C PRO A 421 -25.72 -16.01 13.86
N GLU A 422 -24.58 -15.61 14.46
CA GLU A 422 -24.12 -14.22 14.52
C GLU A 422 -23.57 -13.72 13.17
N GLU A 423 -23.01 -14.59 12.32
CA GLU A 423 -22.53 -14.18 10.98
C GLU A 423 -23.68 -13.97 9.97
N THR A 424 -24.84 -14.59 10.19
CA THR A 424 -26.03 -14.40 9.34
C THR A 424 -26.74 -13.06 9.61
N ARG A 425 -26.66 -12.51 10.84
CA ARG A 425 -27.22 -11.18 11.16
C ARG A 425 -26.33 -10.01 10.69
N SER A 426 -25.03 -10.24 10.48
CA SER A 426 -24.07 -9.29 9.90
C SER A 426 -24.19 -9.11 8.36
N ASN A 427 -25.08 -9.83 7.66
CA ASN A 427 -25.12 -9.88 6.19
C ASN A 427 -26.11 -8.91 5.53
N VAL A 428 -27.14 -8.42 6.22
CA VAL A 428 -28.22 -7.62 5.61
C VAL A 428 -27.74 -6.21 5.19
N TRP A 429 -26.99 -5.52 6.06
CA TRP A 429 -26.40 -4.22 5.73
C TRP A 429 -25.37 -4.32 4.60
N ARG A 430 -24.59 -5.40 4.58
CA ARG A 430 -23.63 -5.66 3.50
C ARG A 430 -24.35 -5.89 2.16
N LEU A 431 -25.45 -6.64 2.16
CA LEU A 431 -26.29 -6.81 0.97
C LEU A 431 -26.83 -5.47 0.48
N PHE A 432 -27.34 -4.62 1.39
CA PHE A 432 -27.79 -3.27 1.05
C PHE A 432 -26.68 -2.46 0.36
N CYS A 433 -25.47 -2.39 0.93
CA CYS A 433 -24.37 -1.61 0.35
C CYS A 433 -23.94 -2.12 -1.04
N ILE A 434 -23.93 -3.44 -1.25
CA ILE A 434 -23.55 -4.03 -2.55
C ILE A 434 -24.61 -3.70 -3.59
N TRP A 435 -25.89 -3.88 -3.27
CA TRP A 435 -26.98 -3.53 -4.16
C TRP A 435 -27.08 -2.03 -4.43
N ALA A 436 -26.76 -1.18 -3.44
CA ALA A 436 -26.65 0.26 -3.60
C ALA A 436 -25.52 0.68 -4.53
N TRP A 437 -24.36 0.04 -4.41
CA TRP A 437 -23.27 0.26 -5.34
C TRP A 437 -23.64 -0.15 -6.77
N ILE A 438 -24.21 -1.34 -6.94
CA ILE A 438 -24.68 -1.82 -8.25
C ILE A 438 -25.73 -0.87 -8.83
N GLY A 439 -26.70 -0.43 -8.02
CA GLY A 439 -27.73 0.53 -8.44
C GLY A 439 -27.16 1.89 -8.87
N LEU A 440 -26.09 2.36 -8.22
CA LEU A 440 -25.40 3.60 -8.56
C LEU A 440 -24.58 3.49 -9.86
N THR A 441 -23.96 2.34 -10.11
CA THR A 441 -23.02 2.13 -11.24
C THR A 441 -23.64 1.49 -12.47
N SER A 442 -24.94 1.20 -12.45
CA SER A 442 -25.65 0.53 -13.54
C SER A 442 -25.97 1.51 -14.67
N PHE A 443 -25.06 1.67 -15.63
CA PHE A 443 -25.29 2.41 -16.87
C PHE A 443 -25.59 1.44 -18.03
N GLY A 444 -26.66 1.68 -18.79
CA GLY A 444 -26.88 1.01 -20.10
C GLY A 444 -27.76 -0.25 -20.13
N GLY A 445 -28.64 -0.47 -19.15
CA GLY A 445 -29.67 -1.52 -19.21
C GLY A 445 -29.25 -2.92 -18.74
N GLY A 446 -30.13 -3.91 -18.94
CA GLY A 446 -30.08 -5.24 -18.30
C GLY A 446 -28.76 -6.02 -18.45
N ALA A 447 -28.11 -5.95 -19.61
CA ALA A 447 -26.92 -6.77 -19.88
C ALA A 447 -25.65 -6.31 -19.13
N SER A 448 -25.42 -5.00 -19.00
CA SER A 448 -24.23 -4.47 -18.29
C SER A 448 -24.33 -4.72 -16.78
N SER A 449 -25.51 -4.55 -16.23
CA SER A 449 -25.80 -4.84 -14.82
C SER A 449 -25.63 -6.32 -14.47
N LEU A 450 -25.99 -7.23 -15.37
CA LEU A 450 -25.96 -8.67 -15.12
C LEU A 450 -24.52 -9.14 -14.90
N LEU A 451 -23.59 -8.65 -15.73
CA LEU A 451 -22.17 -8.91 -15.58
C LEU A 451 -21.63 -8.37 -14.25
N GLN A 452 -22.08 -7.18 -13.82
CA GLN A 452 -21.67 -6.63 -12.52
C GLN A 452 -22.21 -7.48 -11.35
N ILE A 453 -23.47 -7.90 -11.42
CA ILE A 453 -24.08 -8.75 -10.39
C ILE A 453 -23.39 -10.12 -10.36
N GLN A 454 -23.14 -10.75 -11.51
CA GLN A 454 -22.41 -12.02 -11.60
C GLN A 454 -20.99 -11.90 -11.03
N ARG A 455 -20.27 -10.81 -11.36
CA ARG A 455 -18.94 -10.54 -10.80
C ARG A 455 -18.96 -10.39 -9.28
N GLU A 456 -19.93 -9.66 -8.73
CA GLU A 456 -19.99 -9.43 -7.27
C GLU A 456 -20.42 -10.68 -6.49
N PHE A 457 -21.48 -11.37 -6.93
CA PHE A 457 -22.07 -12.48 -6.17
C PHE A 457 -21.46 -13.84 -6.48
N THR A 458 -20.95 -14.04 -7.69
CA THR A 458 -20.41 -15.32 -8.17
C THR A 458 -18.87 -15.33 -8.13
N GLU A 459 -18.21 -14.35 -8.74
CA GLU A 459 -16.73 -14.35 -8.88
C GLU A 459 -16.00 -13.82 -7.64
N LYS A 460 -16.38 -12.64 -7.14
CA LYS A 460 -15.67 -11.99 -6.02
C LYS A 460 -15.99 -12.62 -4.67
N ARG A 461 -17.27 -12.91 -4.42
CA ARG A 461 -17.77 -13.33 -3.09
C ARG A 461 -18.15 -14.80 -3.03
N CYS A 462 -18.39 -15.43 -4.17
CA CYS A 462 -18.81 -16.83 -4.28
C CYS A 462 -20.01 -17.18 -3.38
N TRP A 463 -20.93 -16.23 -3.21
CA TRP A 463 -22.15 -16.38 -2.41
C TRP A 463 -23.24 -17.16 -3.18
N VAL A 464 -23.17 -17.15 -4.50
CA VAL A 464 -24.03 -17.90 -5.41
C VAL A 464 -23.13 -18.62 -6.40
N THR A 465 -23.38 -19.91 -6.67
CA THR A 465 -22.61 -20.66 -7.67
C THR A 465 -23.05 -20.29 -9.10
N SER A 466 -22.19 -20.52 -10.10
CA SER A 466 -22.53 -20.25 -11.51
C SER A 466 -23.80 -20.99 -11.97
N LYS A 467 -23.99 -22.25 -11.54
CA LYS A 467 -25.19 -23.04 -11.85
C LYS A 467 -26.45 -22.45 -11.21
N GLU A 468 -26.37 -22.05 -9.95
CA GLU A 468 -27.51 -21.42 -9.25
C GLU A 468 -27.83 -20.03 -9.80
N PHE A 469 -26.80 -19.26 -10.17
CA PHE A 469 -26.98 -17.95 -10.79
C PHE A 469 -27.69 -18.08 -12.15
N LEU A 470 -27.28 -19.05 -12.98
CA LEU A 470 -27.96 -19.36 -14.24
C LEU A 470 -29.40 -19.81 -14.00
N HIS A 471 -29.66 -20.60 -12.95
CA HIS A 471 -31.02 -21.00 -12.59
C HIS A 471 -31.89 -19.79 -12.18
N PHE A 472 -31.37 -18.89 -11.34
CA PHE A 472 -32.06 -17.65 -10.98
C PHE A 472 -32.30 -16.76 -12.20
N TRP A 473 -31.31 -16.63 -13.07
CA TRP A 473 -31.44 -15.86 -14.30
C TRP A 473 -32.52 -16.43 -15.22
N ASN A 474 -32.56 -17.75 -15.40
CA ASN A 474 -33.58 -18.42 -16.21
C ASN A 474 -34.99 -18.20 -15.62
N LEU A 475 -35.14 -18.28 -14.30
CA LEU A 475 -36.41 -17.96 -13.64
C LEU A 475 -36.84 -16.51 -13.87
N CYS A 476 -35.91 -15.55 -13.78
CA CYS A 476 -36.19 -14.14 -14.04
C CYS A 476 -36.66 -13.88 -15.47
N GLN A 477 -36.20 -14.67 -16.45
CA GLN A 477 -36.61 -14.54 -17.86
C GLN A 477 -38.02 -15.09 -18.13
N MET A 478 -38.55 -15.94 -17.25
CA MET A 478 -39.90 -16.49 -17.37
C MET A 478 -40.97 -15.58 -16.75
N THR A 479 -40.59 -14.68 -15.84
CA THR A 479 -41.49 -13.74 -15.17
C THR A 479 -41.57 -12.39 -15.89
N PRO A 480 -42.76 -11.79 -16.09
CA PRO A 480 -42.85 -10.45 -16.63
C PRO A 480 -42.30 -9.43 -15.62
N GLY A 481 -41.36 -8.58 -16.04
CA GLY A 481 -40.77 -7.54 -15.20
C GLY A 481 -39.30 -7.27 -15.48
N THR A 482 -38.68 -6.40 -14.68
CA THR A 482 -37.25 -6.11 -14.76
C THR A 482 -36.46 -7.25 -14.13
N SER A 483 -35.73 -8.01 -14.96
CA SER A 483 -34.97 -9.18 -14.53
C SER A 483 -33.97 -8.89 -13.40
N GLN A 484 -33.40 -7.67 -13.35
CA GLN A 484 -32.55 -7.21 -12.26
C GLN A 484 -33.25 -7.19 -10.89
N ILE A 485 -34.51 -6.73 -10.83
CA ILE A 485 -35.28 -6.65 -9.59
C ILE A 485 -35.58 -8.07 -9.09
N ALA A 486 -36.06 -8.94 -9.98
CA ALA A 486 -36.33 -10.34 -9.65
C ALA A 486 -35.07 -11.06 -9.14
N LEU A 487 -33.91 -10.82 -9.78
CA LEU A 487 -32.65 -11.43 -9.37
C LEU A 487 -32.18 -10.92 -8.00
N SER A 488 -32.42 -9.63 -7.69
CA SER A 488 -32.14 -9.07 -6.37
C SER A 488 -32.97 -9.70 -5.26
N ILE A 489 -34.22 -10.07 -5.56
CA ILE A 489 -35.12 -10.76 -4.62
C ILE A 489 -34.64 -12.19 -4.39
N LEU A 490 -34.33 -12.94 -5.45
CA LEU A 490 -33.89 -14.34 -5.34
C LEU A 490 -32.56 -14.45 -4.57
N ILE A 491 -31.59 -13.59 -4.88
CA ILE A 491 -30.30 -13.53 -4.19
C ILE A 491 -30.49 -13.04 -2.75
N GLY A 492 -31.31 -12.00 -2.54
CA GLY A 492 -31.60 -11.45 -1.20
C GLY A 492 -32.28 -12.47 -0.28
N ARG A 493 -33.25 -13.23 -0.80
CA ARG A 493 -33.93 -14.31 -0.08
C ARG A 493 -32.97 -15.41 0.34
N LYS A 494 -32.07 -15.81 -0.56
CA LYS A 494 -31.08 -16.85 -0.30
C LYS A 494 -30.06 -16.43 0.77
N LEU A 495 -29.59 -15.18 0.74
CA LEU A 495 -28.49 -14.73 1.58
C LEU A 495 -28.91 -14.12 2.92
N GLY A 496 -30.15 -13.67 3.05
CA GLY A 496 -30.63 -13.00 4.27
C GLY A 496 -32.10 -13.21 4.58
N GLY A 497 -32.77 -14.20 3.99
CA GLY A 497 -34.20 -14.45 4.21
C GLY A 497 -35.06 -13.24 3.83
N THR A 498 -36.15 -13.00 4.57
CA THR A 498 -37.04 -11.85 4.32
C THR A 498 -36.37 -10.48 4.53
N PRO A 499 -35.51 -10.25 5.55
CA PRO A 499 -34.73 -9.00 5.65
C PRO A 499 -33.76 -8.79 4.49
N GLY A 500 -33.17 -9.87 3.97
CA GLY A 500 -32.26 -9.82 2.82
C GLY A 500 -32.96 -9.38 1.52
N ILE A 501 -34.23 -9.75 1.32
CA ILE A 501 -35.04 -9.26 0.20
C ILE A 501 -35.22 -7.74 0.29
N ILE A 502 -35.65 -7.25 1.45
CA ILE A 502 -35.91 -5.83 1.68
C ILE A 502 -34.63 -5.01 1.47
N ALA A 503 -33.52 -5.44 2.07
CA ALA A 503 -32.24 -4.75 1.94
C ALA A 503 -31.72 -4.73 0.49
N SER A 504 -31.91 -5.81 -0.26
CA SER A 504 -31.49 -5.89 -1.67
C SER A 504 -32.32 -4.98 -2.56
N LEU A 505 -33.64 -4.93 -2.35
CA LEU A 505 -34.55 -4.06 -3.09
C LEU A 505 -34.30 -2.59 -2.80
N ILE A 506 -34.22 -2.20 -1.51
CA ILE A 506 -33.94 -0.81 -1.12
C ILE A 506 -32.55 -0.42 -1.61
N GLY A 507 -31.55 -1.29 -1.46
CA GLY A 507 -30.20 -1.05 -1.97
C GLY A 507 -30.22 -0.75 -3.46
N LEU A 508 -30.88 -1.57 -4.26
CA LEU A 508 -30.92 -1.39 -5.71
C LEU A 508 -31.65 -0.11 -6.15
N LEU A 509 -32.79 0.22 -5.51
CA LEU A 509 -33.68 1.29 -5.96
C LEU A 509 -33.32 2.67 -5.38
N LEU A 510 -32.93 2.73 -4.11
CA LEU A 510 -32.80 3.98 -3.36
C LEU A 510 -31.81 4.98 -3.99
N PRO A 511 -30.57 4.59 -4.38
CA PRO A 511 -29.62 5.53 -4.97
C PRO A 511 -30.14 6.15 -6.27
N SER A 512 -30.73 5.33 -7.13
CA SER A 512 -31.32 5.78 -8.40
C SER A 512 -32.49 6.73 -8.16
N THR A 513 -33.43 6.36 -7.27
CA THR A 513 -34.59 7.22 -6.94
C THR A 513 -34.18 8.54 -6.31
N VAL A 514 -33.16 8.55 -5.44
CA VAL A 514 -32.65 9.78 -4.80
C VAL A 514 -32.01 10.69 -5.85
N ILE A 515 -31.19 10.13 -6.75
CA ILE A 515 -30.59 10.90 -7.84
C ILE A 515 -31.66 11.46 -8.77
N THR A 516 -32.64 10.64 -9.18
CA THR A 516 -33.75 11.10 -10.04
C THR A 516 -34.56 12.19 -9.35
N TYR A 517 -34.87 12.04 -8.06
CA TYR A 517 -35.60 13.05 -7.29
C TYR A 517 -34.81 14.36 -7.15
N LEU A 518 -33.52 14.29 -6.81
CA LEU A 518 -32.65 15.47 -6.70
C LEU A 518 -32.52 16.18 -8.04
N LEU A 519 -32.34 15.43 -9.13
CA LEU A 519 -32.30 16.00 -10.46
C LEU A 519 -33.64 16.63 -10.83
N ALA A 520 -34.77 15.95 -10.61
CA ALA A 520 -36.10 16.47 -10.93
C ALA A 520 -36.47 17.72 -10.10
N SER A 521 -36.10 17.75 -8.82
CA SER A 521 -36.32 18.90 -7.92
C SER A 521 -35.42 20.08 -8.27
N GLY A 522 -34.13 19.82 -8.54
CA GLY A 522 -33.20 20.84 -9.01
C GLY A 522 -33.54 21.37 -10.39
N PHE A 523 -34.16 20.54 -11.25
CA PHE A 523 -34.56 20.90 -12.59
C PHE A 523 -35.52 22.09 -12.62
N GLN A 524 -36.51 22.11 -11.72
CA GLN A 524 -37.49 23.19 -11.65
C GLN A 524 -36.87 24.58 -11.37
N HIS A 525 -35.68 24.62 -10.77
CA HIS A 525 -34.97 25.87 -10.47
C HIS A 525 -34.07 26.35 -11.62
N ILE A 526 -33.70 25.45 -12.54
CA ILE A 526 -32.67 25.69 -13.57
C ILE A 526 -33.29 25.75 -14.98
N ASP A 527 -34.49 25.20 -15.18
CA ASP A 527 -35.19 25.18 -16.48
C ASP A 527 -35.52 26.58 -17.04
N SER A 528 -35.62 27.59 -16.16
CA SER A 528 -35.82 28.98 -16.55
C SER A 528 -34.57 29.65 -17.16
N ILE A 529 -33.38 29.04 -17.06
CA ILE A 529 -32.13 29.61 -17.56
C ILE A 529 -31.98 29.32 -19.06
N PRO A 530 -31.76 30.34 -19.92
CA PRO A 530 -31.63 30.16 -21.38
C PRO A 530 -30.53 29.17 -21.80
N ALA A 531 -29.43 29.12 -21.04
CA ALA A 531 -28.34 28.16 -21.26
C ALA A 531 -28.79 26.70 -21.08
N MET A 532 -29.67 26.42 -20.12
CA MET A 532 -30.19 25.07 -19.88
C MET A 532 -31.09 24.62 -21.03
N GLN A 533 -31.93 25.52 -21.56
CA GLN A 533 -32.75 25.25 -22.74
C GLN A 533 -31.91 24.95 -23.99
N ALA A 534 -30.77 25.64 -24.15
CA ALA A 534 -29.83 25.36 -25.23
C ALA A 534 -29.17 23.97 -25.09
N VAL A 535 -28.82 23.55 -23.86
CA VAL A 535 -28.31 22.21 -23.58
C VAL A 535 -29.34 21.14 -23.98
N TRP A 536 -30.63 21.31 -23.65
CA TRP A 536 -31.66 20.35 -24.04
C TRP A 536 -31.87 20.22 -25.54
N ARG A 537 -31.75 21.34 -26.26
CA ARG A 537 -31.78 21.33 -27.73
C ARG A 537 -30.64 20.52 -28.34
N GLY A 538 -29.52 20.36 -27.62
CA GLY A 538 -28.43 19.46 -28.02
C GLY A 538 -28.60 18.02 -27.53
N VAL A 539 -29.02 17.82 -26.28
CA VAL A 539 -29.10 16.49 -25.64
C VAL A 539 -30.20 15.64 -26.27
N ILE A 540 -31.41 16.18 -26.50
CA ILE A 540 -32.56 15.40 -26.99
C ILE A 540 -32.28 14.77 -28.38
N PRO A 541 -31.76 15.53 -29.38
CA PRO A 541 -31.35 14.94 -30.66
C PRO A 541 -30.20 13.94 -30.52
N ALA A 542 -29.21 14.23 -29.65
CA ALA A 542 -28.07 13.33 -29.44
C ALA A 542 -28.49 11.97 -28.85
N THR A 543 -29.35 11.98 -27.83
CA THR A 543 -29.89 10.74 -27.25
C THR A 543 -30.79 9.99 -28.23
N SER A 544 -31.57 10.72 -29.04
CA SER A 544 -32.41 10.12 -30.09
C SER A 544 -31.56 9.44 -31.17
N GLY A 545 -30.48 10.09 -31.60
CA GLY A 545 -29.50 9.52 -32.55
C GLY A 545 -28.79 8.28 -31.98
N LEU A 546 -28.45 8.28 -30.69
CA LEU A 546 -27.90 7.10 -30.02
C LEU A 546 -28.90 5.93 -29.97
N MET A 547 -30.16 6.21 -29.63
CA MET A 547 -31.22 5.20 -29.63
C MET A 547 -31.46 4.64 -31.04
N PHE A 548 -31.39 5.48 -32.08
CA PHE A 548 -31.46 5.03 -33.46
C PHE A 548 -30.28 4.12 -33.83
N LEU A 549 -29.06 4.45 -33.41
CA LEU A 549 -27.87 3.60 -33.63
C LEU A 549 -28.00 2.24 -32.95
N VAL A 550 -28.51 2.20 -31.71
CA VAL A 550 -28.77 0.94 -31.00
C VAL A 550 -29.80 0.09 -31.74
N SER A 551 -30.88 0.72 -32.22
CA SER A 551 -31.89 0.05 -33.05
C SER A 551 -31.28 -0.53 -34.34
N LEU A 552 -30.39 0.20 -35.02
CA LEU A 552 -29.67 -0.33 -36.20
C LEU A 552 -28.76 -1.51 -35.84
N ARG A 553 -28.08 -1.46 -34.69
CA ARG A 553 -27.24 -2.57 -34.21
C ARG A 553 -28.07 -3.82 -33.90
N LEU A 554 -29.26 -3.67 -33.33
CA LEU A 554 -30.17 -4.77 -33.06
C LEU A 554 -30.85 -5.31 -34.33
N ALA A 555 -31.03 -4.47 -35.35
CA ALA A 555 -31.57 -4.88 -36.65
C ALA A 555 -30.54 -5.64 -37.53
N ARG A 556 -29.24 -5.36 -37.38
CA ARG A 556 -28.17 -5.97 -38.20
C ARG A 556 -28.17 -7.52 -38.19
N PRO A 557 -28.31 -8.22 -37.03
CA PRO A 557 -28.42 -9.67 -36.98
C PRO A 557 -29.60 -10.22 -37.79
N LEU A 558 -30.75 -9.53 -37.75
CA LEU A 558 -31.97 -9.92 -38.46
C LEU A 558 -31.75 -9.88 -39.98
N ILE A 559 -31.11 -8.81 -40.47
CA ILE A 559 -30.78 -8.65 -41.90
C ILE A 559 -29.76 -9.69 -42.35
N THR A 560 -28.75 -10.01 -41.52
CA THR A 560 -27.74 -11.02 -41.85
C THR A 560 -28.30 -12.45 -41.86
N ARG A 561 -29.28 -12.77 -41.01
CA ARG A 561 -29.99 -14.06 -41.02
C ARG A 561 -30.94 -14.16 -42.22
N GLY A 562 -31.76 -13.13 -42.45
CA GLY A 562 -32.68 -13.09 -43.60
C GLY A 562 -31.97 -13.20 -44.94
N ARG A 563 -30.76 -12.63 -45.10
CA ARG A 563 -29.94 -12.83 -46.32
C ARG A 563 -29.48 -14.28 -46.54
N ARG A 564 -29.35 -15.09 -45.49
CA ARG A 564 -28.99 -16.52 -45.61
C ARG A 564 -30.20 -17.42 -45.89
N GLU A 565 -31.38 -17.02 -45.41
CA GLU A 565 -32.62 -17.81 -45.49
C GLU A 565 -33.47 -17.51 -46.74
N GLY A 566 -33.13 -16.46 -47.50
CA GLY A 566 -33.77 -16.11 -48.78
C GLY A 566 -34.46 -14.74 -48.77
N TRP A 567 -34.63 -14.13 -49.95
CA TRP A 567 -35.17 -12.77 -50.09
C TRP A 567 -36.63 -12.62 -49.59
N SER A 568 -37.40 -13.71 -49.59
CA SER A 568 -38.78 -13.76 -49.06
C SER A 568 -38.84 -13.58 -47.54
N ALA A 569 -37.97 -14.28 -46.80
CA ALA A 569 -37.89 -14.19 -45.34
C ALA A 569 -37.42 -12.80 -44.85
N LEU A 570 -36.51 -12.17 -45.60
CA LEU A 570 -36.07 -10.79 -45.35
C LEU A 570 -37.22 -9.79 -45.53
N SER A 571 -37.97 -9.91 -46.63
CA SER A 571 -39.09 -9.02 -46.94
C SER A 571 -40.17 -9.08 -45.85
N ILE A 572 -40.52 -10.28 -45.40
CA ILE A 572 -41.54 -10.49 -44.34
C ILE A 572 -41.08 -9.92 -42.98
N SER A 573 -39.81 -10.11 -42.63
CA SER A 573 -39.24 -9.52 -41.41
C SER A 573 -39.32 -7.99 -41.44
N LEU A 574 -39.02 -7.39 -42.60
CA LEU A 574 -39.00 -5.93 -42.76
C LEU A 574 -40.42 -5.34 -42.79
N THR A 575 -41.37 -6.00 -43.45
CA THR A 575 -42.78 -5.58 -43.46
C THR A 575 -43.42 -5.72 -42.09
N MET A 576 -43.07 -6.75 -41.32
CA MET A 576 -43.56 -6.92 -39.95
C MET A 576 -43.04 -5.82 -39.01
N ILE A 577 -41.75 -5.44 -39.13
CA ILE A 577 -41.18 -4.31 -38.40
C ILE A 577 -41.91 -3.02 -38.76
N LEU A 578 -42.11 -2.76 -40.07
CA LEU A 578 -42.80 -1.57 -40.54
C LEU A 578 -44.26 -1.53 -40.05
N ALA A 579 -44.97 -2.65 -40.09
CA ALA A 579 -46.35 -2.77 -39.60
C ALA A 579 -46.44 -2.50 -38.10
N CYS A 580 -45.51 -3.01 -37.29
CA CYS A 580 -45.45 -2.74 -35.85
C CYS A 580 -45.20 -1.25 -35.57
N VAL A 581 -44.30 -0.62 -36.33
CA VAL A 581 -44.02 0.83 -36.21
C VAL A 581 -45.25 1.65 -36.57
N VAL A 582 -45.93 1.33 -37.67
CA VAL A 582 -47.16 2.03 -38.09
C VAL A 582 -48.29 1.84 -37.07
N ALA A 583 -48.49 0.61 -36.56
CA ALA A 583 -49.50 0.31 -35.53
C ALA A 583 -49.27 1.12 -34.24
N LEU A 584 -48.02 1.23 -33.80
CA LEU A 584 -47.67 1.96 -32.58
C LEU A 584 -47.75 3.48 -32.76
N LEU A 585 -47.32 4.01 -33.91
CA LEU A 585 -47.31 5.45 -34.16
C LEU A 585 -48.69 6.01 -34.48
N PHE A 586 -49.48 5.33 -35.31
CA PHE A 586 -50.73 5.88 -35.83
C PHE A 586 -51.98 5.38 -35.09
N PHE A 587 -51.97 4.13 -34.61
CA PHE A 587 -53.16 3.49 -34.05
C PHE A 587 -53.17 3.40 -32.51
N LYS A 588 -52.11 3.86 -31.83
CA LYS A 588 -51.96 3.85 -30.36
C LYS A 588 -52.31 2.49 -29.71
N VAL A 589 -52.04 1.40 -30.42
CA VAL A 589 -52.34 0.05 -29.93
C VAL A 589 -51.44 -0.26 -28.74
N ALA A 590 -52.00 -0.94 -27.72
CA ALA A 590 -51.22 -1.38 -26.56
C ALA A 590 -50.06 -2.28 -27.01
N VAL A 591 -48.85 -2.02 -26.49
CA VAL A 591 -47.61 -2.71 -26.90
C VAL A 591 -47.73 -4.24 -26.77
N ILE A 592 -48.41 -4.73 -25.73
CA ILE A 592 -48.64 -6.15 -25.49
C ILE A 592 -49.43 -6.79 -26.64
N VAL A 593 -50.45 -6.10 -27.16
CA VAL A 593 -51.27 -6.59 -28.27
C VAL A 593 -50.45 -6.67 -29.56
N VAL A 594 -49.60 -5.68 -29.83
CA VAL A 594 -48.69 -5.68 -30.98
C VAL A 594 -47.69 -6.85 -30.89
N LEU A 595 -47.12 -7.10 -29.71
CA LEU A 595 -46.18 -8.21 -29.50
C LEU A 595 -46.84 -9.59 -29.67
N LEU A 596 -48.05 -9.78 -29.14
CA LEU A 596 -48.79 -11.03 -29.30
C LEU A 596 -49.19 -11.27 -30.76
N ALA A 597 -49.69 -10.24 -31.45
CA ALA A 597 -50.05 -10.31 -32.86
C ALA A 597 -48.84 -10.58 -33.76
N ALA A 598 -47.70 -9.93 -33.51
CA ALA A 598 -46.45 -10.17 -34.23
C ALA A 598 -45.91 -11.58 -33.98
N SER A 599 -46.06 -12.11 -32.77
CA SER A 599 -45.65 -13.48 -32.43
C SER A 599 -46.51 -14.51 -33.17
N LEU A 600 -47.83 -14.33 -33.18
CA LEU A 600 -48.77 -15.17 -33.94
C LEU A 600 -48.52 -15.10 -35.45
N ALA A 601 -48.36 -13.89 -36.00
CA ALA A 601 -48.04 -13.68 -37.41
C ALA A 601 -46.69 -14.31 -37.79
N GLY A 602 -45.68 -14.20 -36.92
CA GLY A 602 -44.37 -14.81 -37.09
C GLY A 602 -44.44 -16.34 -37.15
N ILE A 603 -45.22 -16.97 -36.26
CA ILE A 603 -45.44 -18.43 -36.29
C ILE A 603 -46.07 -18.83 -37.63
N ILE A 604 -47.12 -18.15 -38.08
CA ILE A 604 -47.84 -18.50 -39.31
C ILE A 604 -46.98 -18.30 -40.56
N LEU A 605 -46.27 -17.18 -40.67
CA LEU A 605 -45.51 -16.79 -41.85
C LEU A 605 -44.17 -17.52 -41.98
N PHE A 606 -43.47 -17.81 -40.88
CA PHE A 606 -42.18 -18.51 -40.95
C PHE A 606 -42.33 -20.04 -41.03
N THR A 607 -43.43 -20.61 -40.55
CA THR A 607 -43.69 -22.06 -40.72
C THR A 607 -44.09 -22.42 -42.16
N THR A 608 -44.83 -21.55 -42.86
CA THR A 608 -45.22 -21.73 -44.27
C THR A 608 -44.05 -21.58 -45.26
N ILE A 609 -43.04 -20.78 -44.93
CA ILE A 609 -41.80 -20.69 -45.74
C ILE A 609 -40.94 -21.94 -45.56
N HIS A 610 -40.89 -22.49 -44.34
CA HIS A 610 -40.13 -23.70 -44.06
C HIS A 610 -40.76 -24.94 -44.71
N SER A 611 -42.07 -24.93 -45.01
CA SER A 611 -42.73 -25.99 -45.80
C SER A 611 -42.42 -25.88 -47.30
N HIS A 612 -42.39 -24.68 -47.89
CA HIS A 612 -42.07 -24.52 -49.32
C HIS A 612 -40.60 -24.83 -49.68
N LEU A 613 -39.66 -24.56 -48.78
CA LEU A 613 -38.24 -24.97 -48.94
C LEU A 613 -38.02 -26.49 -48.89
N LYS A 614 -39.02 -27.26 -48.42
CA LYS A 614 -38.96 -28.71 -48.37
C LYS A 614 -39.50 -29.38 -49.65
N GLU A 615 -40.32 -28.67 -50.44
CA GLU A 615 -40.86 -29.17 -51.70
C GLU A 615 -39.90 -28.95 -52.89
N ASP A 616 -39.04 -27.92 -52.86
CA ASP A 616 -38.03 -27.69 -53.92
C ASP A 616 -36.78 -28.60 -53.80
N VAL A 617 -36.74 -29.50 -52.81
CA VAL A 617 -35.63 -30.45 -52.55
C VAL A 617 -36.09 -31.92 -52.61
N ALA A 618 -37.33 -32.17 -53.03
CA ALA A 618 -37.84 -33.50 -53.37
C ALA A 618 -38.12 -33.57 -54.88
#